data_AF-A0A401WXA5-F1
#
_entry.id   AF-A0A401WXA5-F1
#
_cell.length_a   1.000
_cell.length_b   1.000
_cell.length_c   1.000
_cell.angle_alpha   90.00
_cell.angle_beta   90.00
_cell.angle_gamma   90.00
#
_symmetry.space_group_name_H-M   'P 1'
#
loop_
_entity.id
_entity.type
_entity.pdbx_description
1 polymer ?
#
loop_
_entity_poly.entity_id
_entity_poly.type
_entity_poly.pdbx_seq_one_letter_code
_entity_poly.pdbx_strand_id
1 'polypeptide(L)'
;MCTNDYSNTEFSKEEVEKCVQAMSRTACIEALELIASGFVIIELTSDRRDVYIDRLHGVEVRDPDNPCRKMLMSGAWPLFRAGMINQFGTVTPAGMKLLKERKCMRS
;
A
#
# COMPACT_ATOMS: atom_id res chain seq x y z
N MET A 1 -11.73 -20.79 18.93
CA MET A 1 -12.47 -19.54 18.65
C MET A 1 -11.44 -18.44 18.46
N CYS A 2 -11.11 -18.07 17.23
CA CYS A 2 -10.23 -16.95 16.96
C CYS A 2 -11.08 -15.70 16.96
N THR A 3 -11.00 -14.90 18.02
CA THR A 3 -11.57 -13.55 18.05
C THR A 3 -10.78 -12.72 17.04
N ASN A 4 -11.37 -12.50 15.86
CA ASN A 4 -10.91 -11.44 14.98
C ASN A 4 -11.24 -10.12 15.67
N ASP A 5 -10.35 -9.71 16.57
CA ASP A 5 -10.29 -8.34 17.06
C ASP A 5 -9.84 -7.46 15.90
N TYR A 6 -10.80 -7.14 15.01
CA TYR A 6 -10.74 -5.96 14.17
C TYR A 6 -10.84 -4.74 15.10
N SER A 7 -9.81 -4.55 15.91
CA SER A 7 -9.66 -3.38 16.75
C SER A 7 -9.77 -2.16 15.83
N ASN A 8 -10.63 -1.25 16.26
CA ASN A 8 -11.09 -0.09 15.52
C ASN A 8 -9.91 0.88 15.33
N THR A 9 -9.04 0.63 14.35
CA THR A 9 -7.96 1.55 13.97
C THR A 9 -8.54 2.67 13.13
N GLU A 10 -9.37 3.51 13.75
CA GLU A 10 -9.70 4.82 13.18
C GLU A 10 -8.43 5.67 13.22
N PHE A 11 -7.94 6.04 12.03
CA PHE A 11 -6.83 6.98 11.92
C PHE A 11 -7.30 8.38 12.29
N SER A 12 -6.46 9.14 12.97
CA SER A 12 -6.78 10.55 13.21
C SER A 12 -6.80 11.32 11.88
N LYS A 13 -7.58 12.40 11.83
CA LYS A 13 -7.59 13.31 10.66
C LYS A 13 -6.19 13.80 10.32
N GLU A 14 -5.38 14.10 11.33
CA GLU A 14 -3.98 14.54 11.16
C GLU A 14 -3.10 13.44 10.55
N GLU A 15 -3.28 12.17 10.94
CA GLU A 15 -2.56 11.05 10.34
C GLU A 15 -2.92 10.92 8.84
N VAL A 16 -4.20 11.05 8.50
CA VAL A 16 -4.66 11.00 7.10
C VAL A 16 -4.06 12.15 6.29
N GLU A 17 -4.09 13.37 6.82
CA GLU A 17 -3.50 14.55 6.16
C GLU A 17 -2.00 14.38 5.92
N LYS A 18 -1.25 13.86 6.90
CA LYS A 18 0.18 13.53 6.73
C LYS A 18 0.40 12.50 5.62
N CYS A 19 -0.47 11.49 5.52
CA CYS A 19 -0.39 10.50 4.44
C CYS A 19 -0.64 11.13 3.08
N VAL A 20 -1.67 11.97 2.96
CA VAL A 20 -2.00 12.70 1.73
C VAL A 20 -0.84 13.59 1.29
N GLN A 21 -0.18 14.27 2.23
CA GLN A 21 1.02 15.06 1.91
C GLN A 21 2.19 14.18 1.44
N ALA A 22 2.41 13.03 2.07
CA ALA A 22 3.46 12.08 1.71
C ALA A 22 3.25 11.45 0.31
N MET A 23 2.01 11.36 -0.18
CA MET A 23 1.69 10.85 -1.53
C MET A 23 2.38 11.61 -2.68
N SER A 24 2.86 12.83 -2.43
CA SER A 24 3.62 13.61 -3.41
C SER A 24 4.99 13.00 -3.74
N ARG A 25 5.52 12.12 -2.86
CA ARG A 25 6.84 11.49 -2.99
C ARG A 25 6.85 10.43 -4.08
N THR A 26 7.97 10.34 -4.81
CA THR A 26 8.17 9.38 -5.90
C THR A 26 7.93 7.94 -5.46
N ALA A 27 8.49 7.52 -4.31
CA ALA A 27 8.34 6.16 -3.82
C ALA A 27 6.87 5.75 -3.58
N CYS A 28 6.00 6.68 -3.19
CA CYS A 28 4.57 6.39 -3.00
C CYS A 28 3.87 6.20 -4.34
N ILE A 29 4.23 6.98 -5.35
CA ILE A 29 3.70 6.84 -6.71
C ILE A 29 4.18 5.52 -7.33
N GLU A 30 5.47 5.20 -7.22
CA GLU A 30 6.04 3.94 -7.73
C GLU A 30 5.42 2.72 -7.04
N ALA A 31 5.20 2.79 -5.72
CA ALA A 31 4.50 1.75 -4.99
C ALA A 31 3.06 1.58 -5.50
N LEU A 32 2.33 2.68 -5.72
CA LEU A 32 0.98 2.65 -6.26
C LEU A 32 0.94 2.10 -7.71
N GLU A 33 1.91 2.47 -8.54
CA GLU A 33 2.08 1.95 -9.91
C GLU A 33 2.34 0.43 -9.89
N LEU A 34 3.19 -0.05 -8.98
CA LEU A 34 3.48 -1.47 -8.83
C LEU A 34 2.23 -2.24 -8.42
N ILE A 35 1.45 -1.75 -7.45
CA ILE A 35 0.18 -2.36 -7.05
C ILE A 35 -0.82 -2.36 -8.21
N ALA A 36 -0.93 -1.24 -8.93
CA ALA A 36 -1.81 -1.11 -10.08
C ALA A 36 -1.43 -2.05 -11.25
N SER A 37 -0.18 -2.51 -11.33
CA SER A 37 0.27 -3.42 -12.40
C SER A 37 -0.35 -4.81 -12.32
N GLY A 38 -0.84 -5.22 -11.16
CA GLY A 38 -1.33 -6.58 -10.90
C GLY A 38 -0.24 -7.65 -10.79
N PHE A 39 1.04 -7.28 -10.92
CA PHE A 39 2.16 -8.22 -10.75
C PHE A 39 2.53 -8.45 -9.29
N VAL A 40 2.07 -7.59 -8.39
CA VAL A 40 2.32 -7.70 -6.95
C VAL A 40 1.04 -8.05 -6.22
N ILE A 41 1.14 -9.00 -5.29
CA ILE A 41 0.12 -9.24 -4.27
C ILE A 41 0.69 -8.69 -2.96
N ILE A 42 -0.07 -7.81 -2.32
CA ILE A 42 0.32 -7.16 -1.07
C ILE A 42 -0.58 -7.60 0.08
N GLU A 43 -0.05 -7.46 1.28
CA GLU A 43 -0.78 -7.66 2.52
C GLU A 43 -0.59 -6.45 3.42
N LEU A 44 -1.67 -5.98 4.04
CA LEU A 44 -1.61 -4.96 5.08
C LEU A 44 -1.34 -5.63 6.42
N THR A 45 -0.57 -4.98 7.28
CA THR A 45 -0.50 -5.38 8.68
C THR A 45 -1.89 -5.39 9.33
N SER A 46 -2.03 -6.14 10.42
CA SER A 46 -3.25 -6.16 11.22
C SER A 46 -3.68 -4.77 11.69
N ASP A 47 -2.70 -3.92 12.04
CA ASP A 47 -2.91 -2.51 12.41
C ASP A 47 -3.01 -1.55 11.20
N ARG A 48 -2.92 -2.09 9.98
CA ARG A 48 -3.04 -1.39 8.69
C ARG A 48 -2.05 -0.23 8.52
N ARG A 49 -0.91 -0.28 9.23
CA ARG A 49 0.13 0.75 9.19
C ARG A 49 1.19 0.48 8.13
N ASP A 50 1.49 -0.79 7.88
CA ASP A 50 2.51 -1.22 6.95
C ASP A 50 1.90 -2.06 5.82
N VAL A 51 2.62 -2.08 4.70
CA VAL A 51 2.28 -2.88 3.52
C VAL A 51 3.44 -3.81 3.23
N TYR A 52 3.15 -5.10 3.16
CA TYR A 52 4.11 -6.15 2.85
C TYR A 52 3.84 -6.72 1.44
N ILE A 53 4.89 -7.16 0.78
CA ILE A 53 4.82 -7.91 -0.48
C ILE A 53 4.66 -9.38 -0.12
N ASP A 54 3.54 -9.98 -0.54
CA ASP A 54 3.33 -11.42 -0.42
C ASP A 54 3.88 -12.16 -1.64
N ARG A 55 3.54 -11.69 -2.84
CA ARG A 55 4.01 -12.25 -4.11
C ARG A 55 4.40 -11.18 -5.11
N LEU A 56 5.40 -11.48 -5.93
CA LEU A 56 5.81 -10.69 -7.09
C LEU A 56 5.96 -11.64 -8.28
N HIS A 57 5.27 -11.35 -9.39
CA HIS A 57 5.21 -12.23 -10.56
C HIS A 57 4.83 -13.69 -10.22
N GLY A 58 3.96 -13.87 -9.22
CA GLY A 58 3.51 -15.17 -8.74
C GLY A 58 4.48 -15.90 -7.80
N VAL A 59 5.67 -15.34 -7.55
CA VAL A 59 6.67 -15.92 -6.64
C VAL A 59 6.54 -15.28 -5.26
N GLU A 60 6.62 -16.09 -4.20
CA GLU A 60 6.64 -15.58 -2.83
C GLU A 60 7.89 -14.75 -2.58
N VAL A 61 7.68 -13.56 -2.01
CA VAL A 61 8.78 -12.65 -1.67
C VAL A 61 8.96 -12.65 -0.16
N ARG A 62 10.18 -12.94 0.28
CA ARG A 62 10.58 -12.98 1.69
C ARG A 62 11.83 -12.16 1.90
N ASP A 63 11.99 -11.66 3.12
CA ASP A 63 13.20 -10.97 3.54
C ASP A 63 14.39 -11.95 3.45
N PRO A 64 15.47 -11.61 2.72
CA PRO A 64 16.63 -12.49 2.57
C PRO A 64 17.36 -12.75 3.90
N ASP A 65 17.30 -11.81 4.83
CA ASP A 65 17.91 -11.93 6.17
C ASP A 65 16.99 -12.69 7.14
N ASN A 66 15.68 -12.72 6.85
CA ASN A 66 14.69 -13.48 7.61
C ASN A 66 13.62 -14.11 6.70
N PRO A 67 13.86 -15.33 6.18
CA PRO A 67 12.96 -15.98 5.21
C PRO A 67 11.54 -16.24 5.71
N CYS A 68 11.31 -16.18 7.02
CA CYS A 68 9.97 -16.30 7.61
C CYS A 68 9.16 -15.00 7.55
N ARG A 69 9.78 -13.88 7.15
CA ARG A 69 9.17 -12.54 7.13
C ARG A 69 8.90 -12.09 5.70
N LYS A 70 7.73 -11.48 5.46
CA LYS A 70 7.41 -10.81 4.20
C LYS A 70 8.23 -9.52 4.04
N MET A 71 8.59 -9.16 2.81
CA MET A 71 9.32 -7.93 2.55
C MET A 71 8.41 -6.70 2.69
N LEU A 72 8.88 -5.68 3.39
CA LEU A 72 8.18 -4.40 3.50
C LEU A 72 8.19 -3.68 2.15
N MET A 73 7.06 -3.16 1.72
CA MET A 73 6.95 -2.35 0.52
C MET A 73 7.25 -0.89 0.85
N SER A 74 8.44 -0.43 0.47
CA SER A 74 8.83 0.96 0.69
C SER A 74 7.87 1.94 0.00
N GLY A 75 7.57 3.05 0.68
CA GLY A 75 6.66 4.08 0.16
C GLY A 75 5.17 3.71 0.14
N ALA A 76 4.80 2.48 0.50
CA ALA A 76 3.41 2.01 0.45
C ALA A 76 2.58 2.31 1.71
N TRP A 77 3.23 2.62 2.84
CA TRP A 77 2.57 2.91 4.12
C TRP A 77 1.49 4.02 4.07
N PRO A 78 1.58 5.10 3.25
CA PRO A 78 0.52 6.11 3.22
C PRO A 78 -0.63 5.73 2.29
N LEU A 79 -0.47 4.71 1.43
CA LEU A 79 -1.43 4.41 0.35
C LEU A 79 -2.81 4.03 0.88
N PHE A 80 -2.86 3.17 1.89
CA PHE A 80 -4.14 2.74 2.46
C PHE A 80 -4.84 3.90 3.18
N ARG A 81 -4.08 4.64 3.99
CA ARG A 81 -4.60 5.77 4.79
C ARG A 81 -5.03 6.96 3.95
N ALA A 82 -4.34 7.22 2.85
CA ALA A 82 -4.73 8.24 1.87
C ALA A 82 -5.90 7.79 0.97
N GLY A 83 -6.43 6.57 1.16
CA GLY A 83 -7.54 6.04 0.39
C GLY A 83 -7.18 5.66 -1.05
N MET A 84 -5.90 5.43 -1.34
CA MET A 84 -5.40 5.06 -2.68
C MET A 84 -5.50 3.56 -2.94
N ILE A 85 -5.42 2.75 -1.89
CA ILE A 85 -5.69 1.31 -1.92
C ILE A 85 -6.71 0.96 -0.83
N ASN A 86 -7.46 -0.13 -1.02
CA ASN A 86 -8.40 -0.63 -0.02
C ASN A 86 -7.76 -1.70 0.89
N GLN A 87 -8.55 -2.24 1.82
CA GLN A 87 -8.10 -3.24 2.80
C GLN A 87 -7.68 -4.59 2.18
N PHE A 88 -7.98 -4.81 0.90
CA PHE A 88 -7.58 -5.98 0.13
C PHE A 88 -6.37 -5.69 -0.77
N GLY A 89 -5.71 -4.54 -0.60
CA GLY A 89 -4.57 -4.14 -1.40
C GLY A 89 -4.91 -3.75 -2.84
N THR A 90 -6.19 -3.55 -3.16
CA THR A 90 -6.62 -3.15 -4.51
C THR A 90 -6.64 -1.64 -4.64
N VAL A 91 -6.18 -1.12 -5.78
CA VAL A 91 -6.19 0.32 -6.08
C VAL A 91 -7.63 0.84 -6.18
N THR A 92 -7.91 1.95 -5.48
CA THR A 92 -9.23 2.60 -5.47
C THR A 92 -9.39 3.52 -6.68
N PRO A 93 -10.61 4.03 -6.96
CA PRO A 93 -10.81 5.07 -7.98
C PRO A 93 -9.94 6.32 -7.78
N ALA A 94 -9.69 6.71 -6.53
CA ALA A 94 -8.81 7.85 -6.21
C ALA A 94 -7.36 7.56 -6.59
N GLY A 95 -6.85 6.36 -6.28
CA GLY A 95 -5.52 5.92 -6.69
C GLY A 95 -5.38 5.86 -8.21
N MET A 96 -6.38 5.32 -8.92
CA MET A 96 -6.37 5.27 -10.38
C MET A 96 -6.40 6.66 -11.02
N LYS A 97 -7.12 7.62 -10.43
CA LYS A 97 -7.14 9.01 -10.89
C LYS A 97 -5.76 9.66 -10.78
N LEU A 98 -5.10 9.52 -9.63
CA LEU A 98 -3.74 10.05 -9.41
C LEU A 98 -2.74 9.49 -10.44
N LEU A 99 -2.78 8.19 -10.72
CA LEU A 99 -1.91 7.57 -11.72
C LEU A 99 -2.14 8.12 -13.13
N LYS A 100 -3.40 8.38 -13.51
CA LYS A 100 -3.74 8.99 -14.80
C LYS A 100 -3.17 10.41 -14.92
N GLU A 101 -3.37 11.24 -13.89
CA GLU A 101 -2.86 12.61 -13.86
C GLU A 101 -1.33 12.64 -14.01
N ARG A 102 -0.61 11.74 -13.32
CA ARG A 102 0.86 11.62 -13.43
C ARG A 102 1.33 11.18 -14.81
N LYS A 103 0.63 10.24 -15.46
CA LYS A 103 0.96 9.81 -16.84
C LYS A 103 0.81 10.96 -17.83
N CYS A 104 -0.25 11.77 -17.69
CA CYS A 104 -0.46 12.95 -18.53
C CYS A 104 0.63 14.02 -18.36
N MET A 105 1.25 14.16 -17.18
CA MET A 105 2.36 15.10 -16.96
C MET A 105 3.71 14.62 -17.51
N ARG A 106 3.86 13.32 -17.79
CA ARG A 106 5.08 12.72 -18.35
C ARG A 106 5.04 12.61 -19.89
N SER A 107 3.89 12.89 -20.51
CA SER A 107 3.67 12.89 -21.97
C SER A 107 3.87 14.29 -22.53
#